data_AF-A0AAV2VWE3-F1
#
_entry.id   AF-A0AAV2VWE3-F1
#
_cell.length_a   1.000
_cell.length_b   1.000
_cell.length_c   1.000
_cell.angle_alpha   90.00
_cell.angle_beta   90.00
_cell.angle_gamma   90.00
#
_symmetry.space_group_name_H-M   'P 1'
#
loop_
_entity.id
_entity.type
_entity.pdbx_description
1 polymer ?
#
loop_
_entity_poly.entity_id
_entity_poly.type
_entity_poly.pdbx_seq_one_letter_code
_entity_poly.pdbx_strand_id
1 'polypeptide(L)'
;MEKPSRPLTFKGRSTSNQTAKVPNKGGRKPRVLFLCDGKSAWSGLAASILKEKAGSFFDIYAATCNHSDHTTKKLLKKVDMESISCVEAMQLSSCNHLNYDYLIALTPSALANTKALPLHDKFIPWNIEDESYPERQINEQLNYLLSLYLYQ
;
A
#
# COMPACT_ATOMS: atom_id res chain seq x y z
N MET A 1 12.60 66.90 -5.22
CA MET A 1 11.72 65.80 -4.77
C MET A 1 11.19 65.15 -6.04
N GLU A 2 11.41 63.89 -6.39
CA GLU A 2 11.75 62.67 -5.66
C GLU A 2 12.57 61.67 -6.50
N LYS A 3 13.53 61.03 -5.83
CA LYS A 3 14.04 59.65 -5.86
C LYS A 3 14.14 58.80 -7.17
N PRO A 4 15.29 58.13 -7.39
CA PRO A 4 15.48 57.11 -8.44
C PRO A 4 14.98 55.72 -7.99
N SER A 5 14.36 54.97 -8.91
CA SER A 5 13.94 53.58 -8.67
C SER A 5 14.82 52.58 -9.43
N ARG A 6 15.22 51.55 -8.68
CA ARG A 6 16.35 50.62 -8.87
C ARG A 6 16.12 49.52 -9.93
N PRO A 7 17.19 48.89 -10.44
CA PRO A 7 17.09 47.75 -11.35
C PRO A 7 16.60 46.47 -10.66
N LEU A 8 15.78 45.69 -11.38
CA LEU A 8 15.23 44.41 -10.95
C LEU A 8 16.33 43.34 -10.90
N THR A 9 16.66 42.89 -9.68
CA THR A 9 17.56 41.76 -9.45
C THR A 9 16.76 40.46 -9.54
N PHE A 10 17.04 39.62 -10.54
CA PHE A 10 16.56 38.23 -10.58
C PHE A 10 17.34 37.41 -9.55
N LYS A 11 16.70 37.11 -8.41
CA LYS A 11 17.25 36.19 -7.41
C LYS A 11 16.84 34.77 -7.82
N GLY A 12 17.81 34.00 -8.32
CA GLY A 12 17.65 32.57 -8.58
C GLY A 12 17.15 31.87 -7.32
N ARG A 13 16.03 31.14 -7.44
CA ARG A 13 15.52 30.31 -6.35
C ARG A 13 16.15 28.93 -6.49
N SER A 14 17.19 28.72 -5.70
CA SER A 14 17.78 27.42 -5.44
C SER A 14 16.72 26.44 -4.93
N THR A 15 16.85 25.22 -5.44
CA THR A 15 16.14 23.99 -5.08
C THR A 15 15.99 23.80 -3.57
N SER A 16 14.75 23.57 -3.12
CA SER A 16 14.50 22.77 -1.92
C SER A 16 13.51 21.67 -2.29
N ASN A 17 14.04 20.45 -2.39
CA ASN A 17 13.28 19.20 -2.49
C ASN A 17 12.20 19.20 -1.40
N GLN A 18 10.94 19.37 -1.79
CA GLN A 18 9.81 19.05 -0.94
C GLN A 18 9.69 17.53 -0.97
N THR A 19 10.24 16.88 0.05
CA THR A 19 9.87 15.50 0.37
C THR A 19 8.39 15.52 0.73
N ALA A 20 7.58 14.88 -0.11
CA ALA A 20 6.15 14.75 0.10
C ALA A 20 5.87 14.19 1.49
N LYS A 21 5.21 15.01 2.30
CA LYS A 21 4.96 14.72 3.70
C LYS A 21 3.61 14.02 3.77
N VAL A 22 3.63 12.68 3.69
CA VAL A 22 2.46 11.85 4.02
C VAL A 22 1.96 12.33 5.39
N PRO A 23 0.68 12.73 5.54
CA PRO A 23 0.17 13.30 6.78
C PRO A 23 0.22 12.24 7.88
N ASN A 24 1.29 12.32 8.68
CA ASN A 24 1.58 11.38 9.73
C ASN A 24 0.87 11.85 11.01
N LYS A 25 -0.27 11.21 11.35
CA LYS A 25 -0.89 11.36 12.67
C LYS A 25 0.03 10.72 13.72
N GLY A 26 0.94 11.51 14.30
CA GLY A 26 1.69 11.16 15.52
C GLY A 26 3.11 10.60 15.34
N GLY A 27 3.72 10.69 14.16
CA GLY A 27 5.12 10.30 13.94
C GLY A 27 5.36 8.80 13.71
N ARG A 28 4.30 8.00 13.54
CA ARG A 28 4.38 6.56 13.19
C ARG A 28 4.16 6.33 11.71
N LYS A 29 4.74 5.29 11.10
CA LYS A 29 4.40 4.96 9.71
C LYS A 29 2.92 4.58 9.61
N PRO A 30 2.18 5.01 8.58
CA PRO A 30 0.81 4.56 8.39
C PRO A 30 0.77 3.05 8.18
N ARG A 31 -0.18 2.39 8.85
CA ARG A 31 -0.36 0.94 8.77
C ARG A 31 -1.30 0.58 7.64
N VAL A 32 -0.87 -0.32 6.76
CA VAL A 32 -1.63 -0.81 5.61
C VAL A 32 -1.89 -2.29 5.80
N LEU A 33 -3.16 -2.70 5.73
CA LEU A 33 -3.57 -4.09 5.71
C LEU A 33 -4.14 -4.45 4.34
N PHE A 34 -3.51 -5.42 3.67
CA PHE A 34 -4.07 -6.05 2.48
C PHE A 34 -4.91 -7.28 2.86
N LEU A 35 -6.14 -7.36 2.35
CA LEU A 35 -7.07 -8.43 2.65
C LEU A 35 -7.47 -9.19 1.38
N CYS A 36 -7.39 -10.52 1.42
CA CYS A 36 -7.97 -11.40 0.41
C CYS A 36 -8.84 -12.50 1.07
N ASP A 37 -9.57 -13.26 0.25
CA ASP A 37 -10.48 -14.32 0.71
C ASP A 37 -9.78 -15.61 1.15
N GLY A 38 -8.48 -15.77 0.87
CA GLY A 38 -7.67 -16.95 1.19
C GLY A 38 -7.65 -18.01 0.09
N LYS A 39 -8.38 -17.83 -1.02
CA LYS A 39 -8.24 -18.69 -2.22
C LYS A 39 -6.95 -18.39 -2.99
N SER A 40 -6.42 -17.19 -2.83
CA SER A 40 -5.20 -16.74 -3.46
C SER A 40 -4.29 -16.06 -2.44
N ALA A 41 -2.96 -16.15 -2.65
CA ALA A 41 -1.98 -15.46 -1.82
C ALA A 41 -1.73 -14.01 -2.28
N TRP A 42 -2.74 -13.37 -2.90
CA TRP A 42 -2.59 -12.04 -3.50
C TRP A 42 -2.36 -10.95 -2.46
N SER A 43 -2.92 -11.06 -1.25
CA SER A 43 -2.67 -10.09 -0.18
C SER A 43 -1.19 -10.05 0.22
N GLY A 44 -0.55 -11.22 0.29
CA GLY A 44 0.90 -11.33 0.50
C GLY A 44 1.70 -10.78 -0.68
N LEU A 45 1.27 -11.04 -1.91
CA LEU A 45 1.91 -10.48 -3.12
C LEU A 45 1.87 -8.94 -3.11
N ALA A 46 0.69 -8.36 -2.87
CA ALA A 46 0.53 -6.90 -2.77
C ALA A 46 1.36 -6.30 -1.63
N ALA A 47 1.38 -6.94 -0.46
CA ALA A 47 2.20 -6.51 0.65
C ALA A 47 3.70 -6.56 0.34
N SER A 48 4.16 -7.62 -0.34
CA SER A 48 5.56 -7.78 -0.74
C SER A 48 5.97 -6.70 -1.76
N ILE A 49 5.15 -6.44 -2.78
CA ILE A 49 5.40 -5.40 -3.78
C ILE A 49 5.39 -4.00 -3.15
N LEU A 50 4.44 -3.70 -2.25
CA LEU A 50 4.42 -2.40 -1.58
C LEU A 50 5.62 -2.23 -0.66
N LYS A 51 6.06 -3.31 0.02
CA LYS A 51 7.22 -3.26 0.92
C LYS A 51 8.50 -2.95 0.16
N GLU A 52 8.66 -3.55 -1.02
CA GLU A 52 9.78 -3.25 -1.91
C GLU A 52 9.76 -1.78 -2.37
N LYS A 53 8.60 -1.26 -2.78
CA LYS A 53 8.48 0.10 -3.33
C LYS A 53 8.53 1.21 -2.28
N ALA A 54 7.91 0.98 -1.12
CA ALA A 54 7.58 2.03 -0.15
C ALA A 54 7.58 1.55 1.31
N GLY A 55 8.27 0.46 1.66
CA GLY A 55 8.36 -0.04 3.04
C GLY A 55 9.04 0.93 4.03
N SER A 56 9.75 1.93 3.53
CA SER A 56 10.24 3.04 4.36
C SER A 56 9.12 3.99 4.81
N PHE A 57 8.01 4.07 4.07
CA PHE A 57 6.90 4.98 4.34
C PHE A 57 5.73 4.31 5.09
N PHE A 58 5.52 3.00 4.92
CA PHE A 58 4.37 2.28 5.46
C PHE A 58 4.78 1.09 6.34
N ASP A 59 3.94 0.80 7.35
CA ASP A 59 3.96 -0.48 8.07
C ASP A 59 2.96 -1.42 7.38
N ILE A 60 3.45 -2.51 6.79
CA ILE A 60 2.69 -3.28 5.80
C ILE A 60 2.35 -4.66 6.36
N TYR A 61 1.08 -5.02 6.24
CA TYR A 61 0.51 -6.27 6.72
C TYR A 61 -0.33 -6.93 5.62
N ALA A 62 -0.39 -8.26 5.64
CA ALA A 62 -1.24 -9.05 4.76
C ALA A 62 -2.10 -10.00 5.59
N ALA A 63 -3.38 -10.11 5.23
CA ALA A 63 -4.31 -11.02 5.87
C ALA A 63 -5.18 -11.78 4.87
N THR A 64 -5.66 -12.94 5.32
CA THR A 64 -6.67 -13.75 4.63
C THR A 64 -7.89 -13.96 5.52
N CYS A 65 -9.09 -13.93 4.91
CA CYS A 65 -10.34 -14.16 5.62
C CYS A 65 -10.46 -15.62 6.08
N ASN A 66 -10.17 -16.53 5.16
CA ASN A 66 -10.17 -17.98 5.40
C ASN A 66 -8.74 -18.52 5.51
N HIS A 67 -8.62 -19.78 5.92
CA HIS A 67 -7.36 -20.51 5.82
C HIS A 67 -6.90 -20.54 4.36
N SER A 68 -5.62 -20.21 4.14
CA SER A 68 -5.00 -20.23 2.81
C SER A 68 -4.02 -21.38 2.73
N ASP A 69 -4.23 -22.30 1.79
CA ASP A 69 -3.25 -23.34 1.47
C ASP A 69 -2.16 -22.81 0.52
N HIS A 70 -2.38 -21.62 -0.04
CA HIS A 70 -1.43 -20.92 -0.89
C HIS A 70 -0.50 -20.06 -0.04
N THR A 71 0.80 -20.19 -0.27
CA THR A 71 1.82 -19.36 0.36
C THR A 71 2.29 -18.26 -0.57
N THR A 72 2.60 -17.09 0.01
CA THR A 72 3.08 -15.94 -0.74
C THR A 72 4.38 -16.26 -1.45
N LYS A 73 5.27 -17.00 -0.78
CA LYS A 73 6.53 -17.47 -1.37
C LYS A 73 6.34 -18.29 -2.65
N LYS A 74 5.35 -19.19 -2.69
CA LYS A 74 5.06 -19.99 -3.90
C LYS A 74 4.54 -19.11 -5.03
N LEU A 75 3.68 -18.13 -4.70
CA LEU A 75 3.15 -17.20 -5.68
C LEU A 75 4.24 -16.29 -6.25
N LEU A 76 5.11 -15.73 -5.41
CA LEU A 76 6.26 -14.91 -5.84
C LEU A 76 7.18 -15.68 -6.79
N LYS A 77 7.41 -16.97 -6.52
CA LYS A 77 8.17 -17.84 -7.43
C LYS A 77 7.45 -18.07 -8.76
N LYS A 78 6.12 -18.21 -8.76
CA LYS A 78 5.32 -18.40 -9.99
C LYS A 78 5.37 -17.16 -10.90
N VAL A 79 5.51 -15.97 -10.33
CA VAL A 79 5.53 -14.69 -11.07
C VAL A 79 6.96 -14.13 -11.26
N ASP A 80 7.99 -14.95 -11.04
CA ASP A 80 9.41 -14.58 -11.18
C ASP A 80 9.84 -13.36 -10.33
N MET A 81 9.24 -13.18 -9.14
CA MET A 81 9.53 -12.11 -8.17
C MET A 81 10.15 -12.63 -6.87
N GLU A 82 10.97 -13.68 -6.92
CA GLU A 82 11.56 -14.26 -5.70
C GLU A 82 12.64 -13.40 -5.02
N SER A 83 13.13 -12.36 -5.72
CA SER A 83 14.15 -11.43 -5.23
C SER A 83 13.62 -10.39 -4.24
N ILE A 84 12.31 -10.12 -4.21
CA ILE A 84 11.72 -9.11 -3.33
C ILE A 84 11.46 -9.65 -1.93
N SER A 85 11.32 -8.73 -0.97
CA SER A 85 10.99 -9.09 0.41
C SER A 85 9.61 -9.74 0.51
N CYS A 86 9.57 -11.05 0.77
CA CYS A 86 8.33 -11.79 0.99
C CYS A 86 7.63 -11.35 2.29
N VAL A 87 6.34 -11.07 2.21
CA VAL A 87 5.44 -10.84 3.34
C VAL A 87 4.34 -11.90 3.30
N GLU A 88 4.37 -12.82 4.27
CA GLU A 88 3.34 -13.85 4.36
C GLU A 88 2.05 -13.30 4.95
N ALA A 89 0.92 -13.78 4.40
CA ALA A 89 -0.39 -13.44 4.91
C ALA A 89 -0.70 -14.22 6.18
N MET A 90 -1.26 -13.53 7.17
CA MET A 90 -1.75 -14.12 8.42
C MET A 90 -3.28 -14.24 8.40
N GLN A 91 -3.84 -15.02 9.32
CA GLN A 91 -5.29 -15.08 9.46
C GLN A 91 -5.83 -13.73 9.95
N LEU A 92 -6.99 -13.30 9.42
CA LEU A 92 -7.62 -12.03 9.79
C LEU A 92 -7.87 -11.90 11.31
N SER A 93 -8.20 -13.01 11.98
CA SER A 93 -8.38 -13.06 13.44
C SER A 93 -7.17 -12.55 14.21
N SER A 94 -5.96 -12.82 13.71
CA SER A 94 -4.70 -12.35 14.30
C SER A 94 -4.45 -10.87 14.08
N CYS A 95 -5.19 -10.21 13.18
CA CYS A 95 -4.99 -8.79 12.84
C CYS A 95 -5.86 -7.83 13.66
N ASN A 96 -6.87 -8.34 14.38
CA ASN A 96 -7.89 -7.53 15.05
C ASN A 96 -7.37 -6.67 16.22
N HIS A 97 -6.13 -6.90 16.67
CA HIS A 97 -5.51 -6.16 17.77
C HIS A 97 -4.83 -4.86 17.32
N LEU A 98 -4.76 -4.60 16.00
CA LEU A 98 -4.11 -3.42 15.43
C LEU A 98 -5.14 -2.50 14.79
N ASN A 99 -4.92 -1.18 14.92
CA ASN A 99 -5.61 -0.17 14.14
C ASN A 99 -4.83 0.08 12.85
N TYR A 100 -5.52 0.03 11.72
CA TYR A 100 -4.96 0.24 10.40
C TYR A 100 -5.36 1.60 9.84
N ASP A 101 -4.43 2.34 9.26
CA ASP A 101 -4.75 3.60 8.60
C ASP A 101 -5.41 3.32 7.24
N TYR A 102 -4.99 2.24 6.58
CA TYR A 102 -5.54 1.78 5.30
C TYR A 102 -5.86 0.29 5.36
N LEU A 103 -7.11 -0.05 5.04
CA LEU A 103 -7.55 -1.42 4.77
C LEU A 103 -7.87 -1.55 3.29
N ILE A 104 -7.12 -2.40 2.59
CA ILE A 104 -7.22 -2.62 1.15
C ILE A 104 -7.74 -4.03 0.91
N ALA A 105 -8.97 -4.15 0.41
CA ALA A 105 -9.53 -5.45 0.05
C ALA A 105 -9.26 -5.72 -1.43
N LEU A 106 -8.52 -6.79 -1.74
CA LEU A 106 -8.08 -7.08 -3.11
C LEU A 106 -9.20 -7.60 -4.01
N THR A 107 -10.10 -8.42 -3.43
CA THR A 107 -11.18 -9.07 -4.15
C THR A 107 -12.52 -8.76 -3.48
N PRO A 108 -13.61 -8.62 -4.24
CA PRO A 108 -14.95 -8.49 -3.67
C PRO A 108 -15.33 -9.71 -2.81
N SER A 109 -14.85 -10.90 -3.18
CA SER A 109 -15.07 -12.14 -2.43
C SER A 109 -14.49 -12.09 -1.02
N ALA A 110 -13.42 -11.32 -0.79
CA ALA A 110 -12.88 -11.12 0.55
C ALA A 110 -13.88 -10.42 1.46
N LEU A 111 -14.58 -9.41 0.93
CA LEU A 111 -15.58 -8.65 1.69
C LEU A 111 -16.83 -9.47 1.99
N ALA A 112 -17.33 -10.21 1.01
CA ALA A 112 -18.50 -11.06 1.19
C ALA A 112 -18.29 -12.16 2.25
N ASN A 113 -17.06 -12.69 2.34
CA ASN A 113 -16.72 -13.77 3.28
C ASN A 113 -16.23 -13.26 4.63
N THR A 114 -15.99 -11.96 4.80
CA THR A 114 -15.52 -11.40 6.06
C THR A 114 -16.68 -11.12 7.01
N LYS A 115 -16.69 -11.78 8.17
CA LYS A 115 -17.73 -11.55 9.20
C LYS A 115 -17.56 -10.22 9.94
N ALA A 116 -16.33 -9.77 10.15
CA ALA A 116 -15.99 -8.50 10.77
C ALA A 116 -14.63 -8.00 10.27
N LEU A 117 -14.58 -6.75 9.82
CA LEU A 117 -13.33 -6.10 9.41
C LEU A 117 -12.61 -5.53 10.65
N PRO A 118 -11.27 -5.59 10.71
CA PRO A 118 -10.50 -4.95 11.77
C PRO A 118 -10.69 -3.42 11.74
N LEU A 119 -10.37 -2.75 12.84
CA LEU A 119 -10.50 -1.30 12.94
C LEU A 119 -9.61 -0.60 11.91
N HIS A 120 -10.21 0.29 11.12
CA HIS A 120 -9.52 1.01 10.06
C HIS A 120 -10.03 2.44 9.88
N ASP A 121 -9.13 3.37 9.50
CA ASP A 121 -9.49 4.77 9.19
C ASP A 121 -10.03 4.91 7.75
N LYS A 122 -9.37 4.26 6.78
CA LYS A 122 -9.75 4.31 5.37
C LYS A 122 -9.89 2.91 4.79
N PHE A 123 -10.98 2.68 4.08
CA PHE A 123 -11.26 1.46 3.36
C PHE A 123 -11.12 1.67 1.85
N ILE A 124 -10.34 0.83 1.17
CA ILE A 124 -10.09 0.91 -0.27
C ILE A 124 -10.41 -0.46 -0.89
N PRO A 125 -11.55 -0.62 -1.55
CA PRO A 125 -11.84 -1.83 -2.31
C PRO A 125 -11.10 -1.79 -3.65
N TRP A 126 -10.36 -2.85 -3.94
CA TRP A 126 -9.89 -3.18 -5.28
C TRP A 126 -10.78 -4.26 -5.89
N ASN A 127 -10.80 -4.31 -7.21
CA ASN A 127 -11.57 -5.28 -7.96
C ASN A 127 -10.65 -6.15 -8.83
N ILE A 128 -9.76 -6.91 -8.17
CA ILE A 128 -8.88 -7.85 -8.87
C ILE A 128 -9.69 -9.12 -9.10
N GLU A 129 -10.03 -9.38 -10.36
CA GLU A 129 -10.84 -10.52 -10.78
C GLU A 129 -10.08 -11.50 -11.68
N ASP A 130 -8.99 -11.05 -12.33
CA ASP A 130 -8.24 -11.86 -13.30
C ASP A 130 -7.04 -12.56 -12.66
N GLU A 131 -7.06 -13.89 -12.64
CA GLU A 131 -5.99 -14.71 -12.10
C GLU A 131 -4.79 -14.90 -13.05
N SER A 132 -4.90 -14.42 -14.30
CA SER A 132 -3.88 -14.66 -15.32
C SER A 132 -2.60 -13.87 -15.05
N TYR A 133 -2.75 -12.60 -14.66
CA TYR A 133 -1.63 -11.67 -14.40
C TYR A 133 -1.89 -10.77 -13.16
N PRO A 134 -2.10 -11.37 -11.97
CA PRO A 134 -2.45 -10.63 -10.76
C PRO A 134 -1.35 -9.64 -10.35
N GLU A 135 -0.07 -9.97 -10.57
CA GLU A 135 1.07 -9.11 -10.26
C GLU A 135 1.01 -7.77 -11.01
N ARG A 136 0.55 -7.79 -12.27
CA ARG A 136 0.43 -6.57 -13.08
C ARG A 136 -0.67 -5.67 -12.55
N GLN A 137 -1.86 -6.23 -12.30
CA GLN A 137 -3.00 -5.46 -11.78
C GLN A 137 -2.68 -4.89 -10.39
N ILE A 138 -2.11 -5.71 -9.50
CA ILE A 138 -1.68 -5.28 -8.16
C ILE A 138 -0.65 -4.15 -8.26
N ASN A 139 0.35 -4.30 -9.13
CA ASN A 139 1.40 -3.28 -9.30
C ASN A 139 0.83 -1.96 -9.84
N GLU A 140 -0.10 -2.00 -10.79
CA GLU A 140 -0.79 -0.82 -11.32
C GLU A 140 -1.60 -0.10 -10.22
N GLN A 141 -2.38 -0.85 -9.43
CA GLN A 141 -3.15 -0.30 -8.31
C GLN A 141 -2.25 0.29 -7.22
N LEU A 142 -1.12 -0.36 -6.91
CA LEU A 142 -0.12 0.17 -5.98
C LEU A 142 0.51 1.46 -6.49
N ASN A 143 0.85 1.54 -7.78
CA ASN A 143 1.41 2.77 -8.34
C ASN A 143 0.39 3.93 -8.29
N TYR A 144 -0.89 3.64 -8.55
CA TYR A 144 -1.96 4.63 -8.39
C TYR A 144 -2.14 5.06 -6.93
N LEU A 145 -2.13 4.11 -5.99
CA LEU A 145 -2.15 4.40 -4.57
C LEU A 145 -0.98 5.32 -4.20
N LEU A 146 0.24 4.94 -4.55
CA LEU A 146 1.44 5.70 -4.24
C LEU A 146 1.43 7.08 -4.90
N SER A 147 0.90 7.23 -6.11
CA SER A 147 0.82 8.55 -6.76
C SER A 147 -0.09 9.51 -6.00
N LEU A 148 -1.22 9.01 -5.47
CA LEU A 148 -2.14 9.79 -4.66
C LEU A 148 -1.57 10.18 -3.29
N TYR A 149 -0.70 9.36 -2.71
CA TYR A 149 -0.24 9.55 -1.33
C TYR A 149 1.18 10.13 -1.20
N LEU A 150 2.04 9.96 -2.21
CA LEU A 150 3.43 10.46 -2.20
C LEU A 150 3.65 11.72 -3.05
N TYR A 151 2.64 12.24 -3.75
CA TYR A 151 2.79 13.49 -4.52
C TYR A 151 1.78 14.57 -4.09
N GLN A 152 1.35 14.55 -2.83
CA GLN A 152 0.61 15.65 -2.21
C GLN A 152 1.54 16.71 -1.60
#